data_AF-A0A077Y7Z2-F1
#
_entry.id   AF-A0A077Y7Z2-F1
#
_cell.length_a   1.000
_cell.length_b   1.000
_cell.length_c   1.000
_cell.angle_alpha   90.00
_cell.angle_beta   90.00
_cell.angle_gamma   90.00
#
_symmetry.space_group_name_H-M   'P 1'
#
loop_
_entity.id
_entity.type
_entity.pdbx_description
1 polymer ?
#
loop_
_entity_poly.entity_id
_entity_poly.type
_entity_poly.pdbx_seq_one_letter_code
_entity_poly.pdbx_strand_id
1 'polypeptide(L)'
;MYIDMHIKFYSKKSVKELLFKSISSGYSIVAIAIPYEDICNYNINEKWKVINIFVSKKFSNVIKKLENNNNECDNYFIDKINYEDELNEYLLKLNNQIDNNYILVNKNNTLSIKNICDDFILNYKHEIEEEEIKKLHNWLAPKFIATENSNNKKDIKMIGQENSYIKTSDNLNNIQNENIFFLQNNTDTYILKRLNIKYEDVKQIENYQNFLKENKFDLISIEVTNPEEINIIANKYDCDIIYFDLKNPFTSLKKTDIQNAIDKGLFFELSSPTILTTNTEYFYYSIYLNNIISVIPLNRLIISSGSIAHTEILEPLHFLRLHFNFNKFSYKHLIGCITNVPLACIQRASVRKSMNTAIFHKTVL
;
A
#
# COMPACT_ATOMS: atom_id res chain seq x y z
N MET A 1 5.25 -11.68 -5.44
CA MET A 1 4.43 -10.80 -4.59
C MET A 1 5.37 -10.01 -3.69
N TYR A 2 5.44 -8.70 -3.85
CA TYR A 2 6.25 -7.82 -3.01
C TYR A 2 5.37 -7.13 -1.98
N ILE A 3 5.89 -6.96 -0.77
CA ILE A 3 5.16 -6.42 0.37
C ILE A 3 5.94 -5.26 0.95
N ASP A 4 5.27 -4.14 1.18
CA ASP A 4 5.80 -3.01 1.94
C ASP A 4 4.97 -2.83 3.22
N MET A 5 5.57 -3.08 4.38
CA MET A 5 4.86 -3.08 5.67
C MET A 5 4.90 -1.72 6.36
N HIS A 6 5.53 -0.69 5.77
CA HIS A 6 5.81 0.54 6.49
C HIS A 6 5.77 1.78 5.59
N ILE A 7 4.56 2.23 5.26
CA ILE A 7 4.36 3.56 4.66
C ILE A 7 3.92 4.53 5.73
N LYS A 8 4.70 5.59 5.93
CA LYS A 8 4.40 6.69 6.84
C LYS A 8 3.70 7.81 6.08
N PHE A 9 3.00 8.69 6.79
CA PHE A 9 2.29 9.80 6.18
C PHE A 9 2.10 10.95 7.16
N TYR A 10 1.94 12.16 6.63
CA TYR A 10 1.67 13.37 7.43
C TYR A 10 0.20 13.83 7.37
N SER A 11 -0.53 13.42 6.34
CA SER A 11 -1.91 13.85 6.13
C SER A 11 -2.74 12.79 5.40
N LYS A 12 -4.06 12.84 5.52
CA LYS A 12 -4.96 11.95 4.75
C LYS A 12 -4.77 12.09 3.23
N LYS A 13 -4.43 13.28 2.73
CA LYS A 13 -4.22 13.52 1.30
C LYS A 13 -2.98 12.79 0.79
N SER A 14 -1.86 12.88 1.52
CA SER A 14 -0.62 12.21 1.13
C SER A 14 -0.75 10.68 1.14
N VAL A 15 -1.64 10.11 1.96
CA VAL A 15 -1.89 8.65 1.99
C VAL A 15 -2.32 8.13 0.63
N LYS A 16 -3.23 8.81 -0.08
CA LYS A 16 -3.70 8.36 -1.42
C LYS A 16 -2.56 8.29 -2.41
N GLU A 17 -1.74 9.33 -2.46
CA GLU A 17 -0.62 9.45 -3.37
C GLU A 17 0.43 8.36 -3.10
N LEU A 18 0.75 8.13 -1.83
CA LEU A 18 1.70 7.09 -1.41
C LEU A 18 1.19 5.69 -1.75
N LEU A 19 -0.07 5.40 -1.43
CA LEU A 19 -0.68 4.09 -1.73
C LEU A 19 -0.75 3.84 -3.23
N PHE A 20 -1.20 4.84 -4.01
CA PHE A 20 -1.20 4.76 -5.46
C PHE A 20 0.20 4.45 -5.98
N LYS A 21 1.21 5.23 -5.55
CA LYS A 21 2.59 5.05 -5.99
C LYS A 21 3.12 3.65 -5.65
N SER A 22 2.92 3.16 -4.43
CA SER A 22 3.39 1.82 -4.05
C SER A 22 2.69 0.72 -4.85
N ILE A 23 1.38 0.79 -5.00
CA ILE A 23 0.64 -0.24 -5.73
C ILE A 23 1.06 -0.24 -7.20
N SER A 24 1.16 0.93 -7.83
CA SER A 24 1.60 1.07 -9.22
C SER A 24 3.06 0.66 -9.43
N SER A 25 3.94 0.87 -8.44
CA SER A 25 5.34 0.40 -8.45
C SER A 25 5.49 -1.12 -8.30
N GLY A 26 4.41 -1.87 -8.06
CA GLY A 26 4.44 -3.34 -8.07
C GLY A 26 4.29 -4.02 -6.71
N TYR A 27 4.07 -3.27 -5.61
CA TYR A 27 3.73 -3.89 -4.32
C TYR A 27 2.29 -4.41 -4.33
N SER A 28 2.09 -5.61 -3.80
CA SER A 28 0.77 -6.26 -3.70
C SER A 28 0.16 -6.04 -2.32
N ILE A 29 0.96 -6.01 -1.26
CA ILE A 29 0.46 -5.72 0.08
C ILE A 29 1.21 -4.49 0.58
N VAL A 30 0.44 -3.52 1.07
CA VAL A 30 0.95 -2.25 1.57
C VAL A 30 0.35 -1.98 2.95
N ALA A 31 1.15 -1.67 3.95
CA ALA A 31 0.66 -1.29 5.26
C ALA A 31 0.91 0.19 5.56
N ILE A 32 -0.16 0.89 5.92
CA ILE A 32 -0.12 2.29 6.34
C ILE A 32 0.18 2.34 7.83
N ALA A 33 1.32 2.93 8.18
CA ALA A 33 1.77 3.10 9.55
C ALA A 33 1.16 4.36 10.17
N ILE A 34 0.27 4.16 11.14
CA ILE A 34 -0.35 5.21 11.94
C ILE A 34 0.49 5.37 13.21
N PRO A 35 1.17 6.53 13.42
CA PRO A 35 1.83 6.82 14.67
C PRO A 35 0.83 6.88 15.82
N TYR A 36 1.19 6.32 16.98
CA TYR A 36 0.33 6.35 18.17
C TYR A 36 -0.06 7.78 18.58
N GLU A 37 0.87 8.73 18.49
CA GLU A 37 0.65 10.15 18.80
C GLU A 37 -0.50 10.77 17.98
N ASP A 38 -0.70 10.29 16.74
CA ASP A 38 -1.69 10.83 15.81
C ASP A 38 -2.97 10.00 15.71
N ILE A 39 -3.13 8.97 16.55
CA ILE A 39 -4.23 8.02 16.42
C ILE A 39 -5.61 8.70 16.49
N CYS A 40 -5.76 9.72 17.33
CA CYS A 40 -7.02 10.48 17.48
C CYS A 40 -7.36 11.34 16.26
N ASN A 41 -6.36 11.70 15.44
CA ASN A 41 -6.53 12.55 14.27
C ASN A 41 -7.03 11.78 13.04
N TYR A 42 -6.92 10.45 13.08
CA TYR A 42 -7.26 9.59 11.95
C TYR A 42 -8.48 8.73 12.26
N ASN A 43 -9.45 8.74 11.34
CA ASN A 43 -10.60 7.85 11.44
C ASN A 43 -10.16 6.43 11.04
N ILE A 44 -9.77 5.63 12.05
CA ILE A 44 -9.18 4.30 11.88
C ILE A 44 -10.15 3.32 11.22
N ASN A 45 -11.46 3.61 11.18
CA ASN A 45 -12.45 2.67 10.64
C ASN A 45 -12.58 2.73 9.11
N GLU A 46 -12.08 3.77 8.47
CA GLU A 46 -12.17 3.92 7.02
C GLU A 46 -11.35 2.86 6.28
N LYS A 47 -11.95 2.18 5.30
CA LYS A 47 -11.28 1.16 4.48
C LYS A 47 -10.87 1.74 3.13
N TRP A 48 -9.66 1.42 2.70
CA TRP A 48 -9.18 1.70 1.35
C TRP A 48 -9.71 0.67 0.36
N LYS A 49 -10.11 1.12 -0.82
CA LYS A 49 -10.72 0.30 -1.88
C LYS A 49 -9.93 0.45 -3.17
N VAL A 50 -9.23 -0.60 -3.58
CA VAL A 50 -8.40 -0.58 -4.79
C VAL A 50 -9.21 -1.08 -5.98
N ILE A 51 -9.21 -0.31 -7.08
CA ILE A 51 -9.95 -0.63 -8.30
C ILE A 51 -8.99 -0.58 -9.48
N ASN A 52 -8.99 -1.64 -10.27
CA ASN A 52 -8.28 -1.65 -11.55
C ASN A 52 -9.10 -0.90 -12.60
N ILE A 53 -8.43 -0.03 -13.35
CA ILE A 53 -9.00 0.69 -14.48
C ILE A 53 -8.30 0.26 -15.76
N PHE A 54 -9.10 -0.17 -16.73
CA PHE A 54 -8.65 -0.36 -18.11
C PHE A 54 -9.27 0.70 -19.01
N VAL A 55 -8.45 1.29 -19.86
CA VAL A 55 -8.83 2.37 -20.76
C VAL A 55 -9.02 1.82 -22.17
N SER A 56 -10.10 2.22 -22.84
CA SER A 56 -10.33 1.84 -24.25
C SER A 56 -9.26 2.43 -25.19
N LYS A 57 -8.92 1.69 -26.27
CA LYS A 57 -7.92 2.11 -27.28
C LYS A 57 -8.23 3.43 -28.00
N LYS A 58 -9.49 3.89 -28.00
CA LYS A 58 -9.86 5.18 -28.59
C LYS A 58 -9.45 6.32 -27.66
N PHE A 59 -9.63 6.13 -26.36
CA PHE A 59 -9.32 7.14 -25.34
C PHE A 59 -7.83 7.23 -25.02
N SER A 60 -7.08 6.12 -25.15
CA SER A 60 -5.60 6.16 -25.07
C SER A 60 -4.99 7.18 -26.03
N ASN A 61 -5.58 7.33 -27.22
CA ASN A 61 -5.14 8.30 -28.22
C ASN A 61 -5.55 9.74 -27.90
N VAL A 62 -6.59 9.93 -27.08
CA VAL A 62 -7.04 11.25 -26.62
C VAL A 62 -6.16 11.76 -25.48
N ILE A 63 -5.80 10.90 -24.52
CA ILE A 63 -4.82 11.22 -23.46
C ILE A 63 -3.51 11.70 -24.10
N LYS A 64 -2.95 10.90 -25.03
CA LYS A 64 -1.74 11.27 -25.79
C LYS A 64 -1.85 12.62 -26.51
N LYS A 65 -3.01 12.94 -27.08
CA LYS A 65 -3.24 14.20 -27.79
C LYS A 65 -3.44 15.41 -26.88
N LEU A 66 -3.98 15.23 -25.68
CA LEU A 66 -4.21 16.31 -24.72
C LEU A 66 -2.90 16.80 -24.10
N GLU A 67 -1.88 15.94 -24.00
CA GLU A 67 -0.58 16.28 -23.39
C GLU A 67 0.52 16.64 -24.42
N ASN A 68 0.42 16.19 -25.67
CA ASN A 68 1.32 16.57 -26.79
C ASN A 68 1.24 18.06 -27.23
N ASN A 69 0.55 18.93 -26.48
CA ASN A 69 0.65 20.39 -26.66
C ASN A 69 1.96 20.99 -26.10
N ASN A 70 2.83 20.17 -25.50
CA ASN A 70 4.21 20.54 -25.23
C ASN A 70 5.12 19.86 -26.26
N ASN A 71 5.75 20.66 -27.11
CA ASN A 71 6.68 20.21 -28.17
C ASN A 71 7.81 19.35 -27.59
N GLU A 72 7.91 18.07 -27.95
CA GLU A 72 9.20 17.37 -28.07
C GLU A 72 9.10 16.06 -28.85
N CYS A 73 10.20 15.68 -29.50
CA CYS A 73 10.34 14.65 -30.55
C CYS A 73 10.01 13.21 -30.12
N ASP A 74 9.24 12.51 -30.96
CA ASP A 74 8.90 11.09 -30.82
C ASP A 74 10.05 10.15 -31.25
N ASN A 75 10.40 9.21 -30.38
CA ASN A 75 11.22 8.03 -30.70
C ASN A 75 10.39 6.75 -30.46
N TYR A 76 10.07 6.05 -31.56
CA TYR A 76 9.17 4.88 -31.64
C TYR A 76 9.43 3.68 -30.70
N PHE A 77 10.59 3.63 -30.02
CA PHE A 77 10.92 2.57 -29.07
C PHE A 77 10.47 2.87 -27.61
N ILE A 78 10.03 4.10 -27.33
CA ILE A 78 9.71 4.60 -25.97
C ILE A 78 8.18 4.72 -25.75
N ASP A 79 7.36 4.66 -26.81
CA ASP A 79 5.93 4.99 -26.79
C ASP A 79 5.01 4.12 -25.92
N LYS A 80 5.44 2.89 -25.56
CA LYS A 80 4.69 2.03 -24.63
C LYS A 80 4.93 2.41 -23.17
N ILE A 81 6.18 2.77 -22.83
CA ILE A 81 6.56 3.23 -21.49
C ILE A 81 5.88 4.58 -21.22
N ASN A 82 5.90 5.48 -22.21
CA ASN A 82 5.20 6.77 -22.13
C ASN A 82 3.70 6.61 -21.83
N TYR A 83 3.00 5.65 -22.46
CA TYR A 83 1.57 5.52 -22.25
C TYR A 83 1.18 5.03 -20.83
N GLU A 84 1.94 4.09 -20.26
CA GLU A 84 1.68 3.63 -18.89
C GLU A 84 2.00 4.72 -17.86
N ASP A 85 3.07 5.48 -18.08
CA ASP A 85 3.46 6.60 -17.24
C ASP A 85 2.45 7.77 -17.33
N GLU A 86 2.04 8.16 -18.54
CA GLU A 86 0.98 9.15 -18.80
C GLU A 86 -0.34 8.78 -18.10
N LEU A 87 -0.77 7.52 -18.24
CA LEU A 87 -1.99 7.04 -17.60
C LEU A 87 -1.85 7.05 -16.06
N ASN A 88 -0.68 6.71 -15.53
CA ASN A 88 -0.45 6.74 -14.09
C ASN A 88 -0.49 8.18 -13.53
N GLU A 89 0.12 9.15 -14.21
CA GLU A 89 0.03 10.56 -13.81
C GLU A 89 -1.42 11.06 -13.83
N TYR A 90 -2.18 10.67 -14.85
CA TYR A 90 -3.57 11.01 -14.97
C TYR A 90 -4.43 10.37 -13.86
N LEU A 91 -4.22 9.09 -13.56
CA LEU A 91 -4.90 8.38 -12.47
C LEU A 91 -4.56 8.99 -11.10
N LEU A 92 -3.33 9.44 -10.89
CA LEU A 92 -2.94 10.15 -9.67
C LEU A 92 -3.76 11.44 -9.49
N LYS A 93 -3.90 12.25 -10.56
CA LYS A 93 -4.73 13.46 -10.55
C LYS A 93 -6.19 13.13 -10.18
N LEU A 94 -6.75 12.06 -10.75
CA LEU A 94 -8.12 11.61 -10.44
C LEU A 94 -8.29 11.12 -9.00
N ASN A 95 -7.36 10.31 -8.50
CA ASN A 95 -7.39 9.80 -7.13
C ASN A 95 -7.44 10.94 -6.11
N ASN A 96 -6.73 12.04 -6.38
CA ASN A 96 -6.75 13.24 -5.56
C ASN A 96 -8.07 14.03 -5.61
N GLN A 97 -8.91 13.81 -6.62
CA GLN A 97 -10.21 14.46 -6.77
C GLN A 97 -11.39 13.63 -6.24
N ILE A 98 -11.18 12.33 -5.98
CA ILE A 98 -12.20 11.45 -5.40
C ILE A 98 -12.12 11.63 -3.90
N ASP A 99 -13.18 12.13 -3.25
CA ASP A 99 -13.17 12.33 -1.80
C ASP A 99 -13.12 10.98 -1.04
N ASN A 100 -13.81 9.97 -1.56
CA ASN A 100 -13.86 8.61 -1.01
C ASN A 100 -12.49 7.89 -1.07
N ASN A 101 -12.30 6.87 -0.24
CA ASN A 101 -11.04 6.11 -0.11
C ASN A 101 -10.79 5.10 -1.25
N TYR A 102 -11.17 5.46 -2.47
CA TYR A 102 -10.84 4.70 -3.67
C TYR A 102 -9.43 4.99 -4.14
N ILE A 103 -8.77 3.95 -4.65
CA ILE A 103 -7.47 4.04 -5.29
C ILE A 103 -7.58 3.36 -6.64
N LEU A 104 -7.61 4.19 -7.67
CA LEU A 104 -7.65 3.77 -9.06
C LEU A 104 -6.23 3.45 -9.52
N VAL A 105 -6.00 2.24 -10.00
CA VAL A 105 -4.70 1.79 -10.49
C VAL A 105 -4.84 1.13 -11.86
N ASN A 106 -3.79 1.20 -12.67
CA ASN A 106 -3.69 0.45 -13.91
C ASN A 106 -2.67 -0.68 -13.73
N LYS A 107 -3.13 -1.81 -13.18
CA LYS A 107 -2.30 -3.01 -13.03
C LYS A 107 -2.75 -4.07 -14.03
N ASN A 108 -1.81 -4.56 -14.83
CA ASN A 108 -1.98 -5.86 -15.48
C ASN A 108 -2.06 -6.90 -14.37
N ASN A 109 -3.22 -7.57 -14.22
CA ASN A 109 -3.43 -8.65 -13.25
C ASN A 109 -2.33 -9.71 -13.43
N THR A 110 -1.26 -9.60 -12.66
CA THR A 110 -0.09 -10.46 -12.74
C THR A 110 -0.03 -11.24 -11.43
N LEU A 111 -0.47 -12.50 -11.53
CA LEU A 111 -0.46 -13.53 -10.49
C LEU A 111 -1.31 -13.22 -9.24
N SER A 112 -2.61 -13.49 -9.37
CA SER A 112 -3.52 -13.67 -8.24
C SER A 112 -3.12 -14.91 -7.44
N ILE A 113 -2.73 -14.77 -6.17
CA ILE A 113 -2.64 -15.91 -5.25
C ILE A 113 -3.85 -15.83 -4.32
N LYS A 114 -4.98 -16.24 -4.87
CA LYS A 114 -6.33 -16.22 -4.29
C LYS A 114 -6.54 -17.15 -3.06
N ASN A 115 -5.50 -17.81 -2.55
CA ASN A 115 -5.69 -18.99 -1.69
C ASN A 115 -4.92 -19.02 -0.36
N ILE A 116 -3.90 -18.18 -0.12
CA ILE A 116 -3.13 -18.25 1.16
C ILE A 116 -3.32 -16.99 2.00
N CYS A 117 -3.52 -15.81 1.39
CA CYS A 117 -3.70 -14.56 2.12
C CYS A 117 -5.17 -14.25 2.38
N ASP A 118 -6.06 -14.67 1.48
CA ASP A 118 -7.47 -14.33 1.49
C ASP A 118 -8.15 -14.76 2.80
N ASP A 119 -7.99 -16.01 3.24
CA ASP A 119 -8.64 -16.48 4.46
C ASP A 119 -8.21 -15.71 5.73
N PHE A 120 -7.00 -15.15 5.75
CA PHE A 120 -6.45 -14.43 6.90
C PHE A 120 -6.69 -12.92 6.84
N ILE A 121 -6.70 -12.32 5.64
CA ILE A 121 -6.89 -10.88 5.42
C ILE A 121 -8.39 -10.54 5.27
N LEU A 122 -9.21 -11.42 4.67
CA LEU A 122 -10.62 -11.19 4.33
C LEU A 122 -11.62 -11.42 5.47
N ASN A 123 -11.19 -11.57 6.74
CA ASN A 123 -12.13 -11.67 7.87
C ASN A 123 -13.12 -10.48 7.94
N TYR A 124 -12.81 -9.38 7.23
CA TYR A 124 -13.78 -8.36 6.86
C TYR A 124 -13.74 -8.11 5.36
N LYS A 125 -14.69 -8.68 4.60
CA LYS A 125 -14.88 -8.43 3.15
C LYS A 125 -14.42 -7.01 2.76
N HIS A 126 -13.29 -6.95 2.08
CA HIS A 126 -12.77 -5.74 1.42
C HIS A 126 -13.35 -5.65 -0.01
N GLU A 127 -14.39 -6.42 -0.29
CA GLU A 127 -15.09 -6.45 -1.56
C GLU A 127 -15.84 -5.13 -1.74
N ILE A 128 -15.60 -4.51 -2.88
CA ILE A 128 -16.34 -3.32 -3.31
C ILE A 128 -17.66 -3.83 -3.86
N GLU A 129 -18.76 -3.33 -3.30
CA GLU A 129 -20.09 -3.76 -3.74
C GLU A 129 -20.36 -3.31 -5.17
N GLU A 130 -21.10 -4.10 -5.95
CA GLU A 130 -21.41 -3.74 -7.35
C GLU A 130 -22.07 -2.36 -7.46
N GLU A 131 -22.88 -1.97 -6.48
CA GLU A 131 -23.51 -0.65 -6.42
C GLU A 131 -22.49 0.49 -6.26
N GLU A 132 -21.42 0.25 -5.50
CA GLU A 132 -20.34 1.22 -5.30
C GLU A 132 -19.53 1.39 -6.58
N ILE A 133 -19.26 0.29 -7.28
CA ILE A 133 -18.60 0.32 -8.60
C ILE A 133 -19.46 1.12 -9.60
N LYS A 134 -20.77 0.87 -9.64
CA LYS A 134 -21.71 1.61 -10.49
C LYS A 134 -21.73 3.10 -10.16
N LYS A 135 -21.76 3.46 -8.87
CA LYS A 135 -21.69 4.87 -8.42
C LYS A 135 -20.38 5.54 -8.85
N LEU A 136 -19.25 4.86 -8.68
CA LEU A 136 -17.94 5.37 -9.09
C LEU A 136 -17.85 5.52 -10.61
N HIS A 137 -18.33 4.53 -11.36
CA HIS A 137 -18.40 4.59 -12.82
C HIS A 137 -19.22 5.79 -13.30
N ASN A 138 -20.38 6.02 -12.69
CA ASN A 138 -21.24 7.17 -13.01
C ASN A 138 -20.62 8.51 -12.60
N TRP A 139 -19.80 8.57 -11.55
CA TRP A 139 -19.06 9.78 -11.17
C TRP A 139 -17.93 10.08 -12.15
N LEU A 140 -17.28 9.03 -12.68
CA LEU A 140 -16.24 9.17 -13.70
C LEU A 140 -16.85 9.62 -15.03
N ALA A 141 -17.99 9.10 -15.48
CA ALA A 141 -18.57 9.45 -16.79
C ALA A 141 -18.65 10.97 -17.13
N PRO A 142 -19.23 11.86 -16.29
CA PRO A 142 -19.43 13.28 -16.62
C PRO A 142 -18.17 14.14 -16.57
N LYS A 143 -17.16 13.77 -15.76
CA LYS A 143 -15.89 14.53 -15.67
C LYS A 143 -15.06 14.49 -16.96
N PHE A 144 -15.42 13.61 -17.89
CA PHE A 144 -14.63 13.28 -19.07
C PHE A 144 -15.34 13.67 -20.37
N ILE A 145 -16.68 13.72 -20.36
CA ILE A 145 -17.47 14.27 -21.46
C ILE A 145 -17.23 15.79 -21.61
N ALA A 146 -16.95 16.49 -20.51
CA ALA A 146 -16.68 17.94 -20.52
C ALA A 146 -15.37 18.33 -21.24
N THR A 147 -14.40 17.42 -21.35
CA THR A 147 -13.11 17.67 -22.01
C THR A 147 -13.14 17.49 -23.53
N GLU A 148 -14.13 16.80 -24.09
CA GLU A 148 -14.22 16.58 -25.55
C GLU A 148 -14.98 17.69 -26.29
N ASN A 149 -15.66 18.62 -25.61
CA ASN A 149 -16.55 19.59 -26.27
C ASN A 149 -16.39 21.07 -25.85
N SER A 150 -15.22 21.51 -25.40
CA SER A 150 -15.00 22.95 -25.14
C SER A 150 -14.56 23.74 -26.38
N ASN A 151 -15.14 23.47 -27.55
CA ASN A 151 -15.06 24.37 -28.70
C ASN A 151 -16.37 24.60 -29.45
N ASN A 152 -17.51 24.09 -28.98
CA ASN A 152 -18.81 24.51 -29.49
C ASN A 152 -19.77 24.75 -28.32
N LYS A 153 -19.90 26.02 -27.95
CA LYS A 153 -21.06 26.52 -27.20
C LYS A 153 -22.33 26.03 -27.88
N LYS A 154 -23.09 25.17 -27.22
CA LYS A 154 -24.55 25.19 -27.24
C LYS A 154 -25.07 24.56 -25.96
N ASP A 155 -25.91 25.33 -25.30
CA ASP A 155 -26.52 25.07 -24.00
C ASP A 155 -27.07 23.65 -23.87
N ILE A 156 -26.65 22.91 -22.85
CA ILE A 156 -27.36 21.70 -22.41
C ILE A 156 -28.05 22.05 -21.10
N LYS A 157 -29.36 22.33 -21.21
CA LYS A 157 -30.28 22.39 -20.07
C LYS A 157 -30.42 20.99 -19.47
N MET A 158 -30.17 20.90 -18.16
CA MET A 158 -30.52 19.75 -17.34
C MET A 158 -32.05 19.59 -17.29
N ILE A 159 -32.56 18.44 -17.72
CA ILE A 159 -33.92 17.98 -17.40
C ILE A 159 -33.81 16.56 -16.86
N GLY A 160 -34.38 16.36 -15.68
CA GLY A 160 -34.39 15.09 -14.97
C GLY A 160 -35.50 14.13 -15.41
N GLN A 161 -35.44 12.97 -14.76
CA GLN A 161 -36.46 11.94 -14.57
C GLN A 161 -36.75 10.92 -15.68
N GLU A 162 -36.56 9.67 -15.24
CA GLU A 162 -37.48 8.52 -15.29
C GLU A 162 -37.46 7.52 -16.46
N ASN A 163 -37.23 6.27 -16.03
CA ASN A 163 -37.58 4.98 -16.61
C ASN A 163 -38.36 4.97 -17.93
N SER A 164 -37.83 4.29 -18.95
CA SER A 164 -38.68 3.50 -19.85
C SER A 164 -37.92 2.48 -20.70
N TYR A 165 -38.64 1.39 -20.92
CA TYR A 165 -38.32 0.15 -21.61
C TYR A 165 -37.84 0.33 -23.06
N ILE A 166 -36.85 -0.48 -23.43
CA ILE A 166 -36.31 -0.60 -24.79
C ILE A 166 -37.38 -1.24 -25.70
N LYS A 167 -37.86 -0.49 -26.70
CA LYS A 167 -38.40 -1.04 -27.95
C LYS A 167 -37.39 -0.78 -29.06
N THR A 168 -37.00 -1.85 -29.73
CA THR A 168 -36.13 -1.85 -30.90
C THR A 168 -36.86 -1.32 -32.13
N SER A 169 -36.31 -0.29 -32.76
CA SER A 169 -36.45 -0.06 -34.20
C SER A 169 -35.27 0.77 -34.70
N ASP A 170 -34.62 0.23 -35.72
CA ASP A 170 -33.38 0.66 -36.31
C ASP A 170 -33.38 2.13 -36.77
N ASN A 171 -32.36 2.87 -36.35
CA ASN A 171 -31.73 3.92 -37.14
C ASN A 171 -30.28 4.09 -36.69
N LEU A 172 -29.37 3.82 -37.63
CA LEU A 172 -27.92 4.00 -37.47
C LEU A 172 -27.61 5.48 -37.23
N ASN A 173 -27.37 5.81 -35.96
CA ASN A 173 -26.39 6.79 -35.49
C ASN A 173 -26.04 6.40 -34.05
N ASN A 174 -25.42 5.22 -33.92
CA ASN A 174 -24.90 4.71 -32.67
C ASN A 174 -23.63 5.50 -32.30
N ILE A 175 -23.82 6.69 -31.70
CA ILE A 175 -22.96 7.07 -30.58
C ILE A 175 -23.40 6.16 -29.45
N GLN A 176 -22.94 4.90 -29.50
CA GLN A 176 -22.91 4.06 -28.33
C GLN A 176 -22.08 4.85 -27.31
N ASN A 177 -22.69 5.14 -26.16
CA ASN A 177 -21.97 5.43 -24.92
C ASN A 177 -21.11 4.20 -24.59
N GLU A 178 -20.03 3.97 -25.34
CA GLU A 178 -19.00 3.02 -25.00
C GLU A 178 -18.37 3.55 -23.71
N ASN A 179 -18.62 2.87 -22.60
CA ASN A 179 -17.98 3.17 -21.33
C ASN A 179 -16.46 3.21 -21.55
N ILE A 180 -15.91 4.42 -21.50
CA ILE A 180 -14.51 4.72 -21.84
C ILE A 180 -13.54 3.98 -20.91
N PHE A 181 -14.01 3.70 -19.69
CA PHE A 181 -13.30 2.98 -18.64
C PHE A 181 -13.99 1.66 -18.33
N PHE A 182 -13.18 0.62 -18.19
CA PHE A 182 -13.60 -0.65 -17.62
C PHE A 182 -13.04 -0.73 -16.20
N LEU A 183 -13.94 -0.64 -15.22
CA LEU A 183 -13.60 -0.81 -13.81
C LEU A 183 -13.67 -2.29 -13.46
N GLN A 184 -12.61 -2.81 -12.86
CA GLN A 184 -12.56 -4.17 -12.34
C GLN A 184 -12.10 -4.15 -10.89
N ASN A 185 -12.71 -5.00 -10.06
CA ASN A 185 -12.23 -5.19 -8.69
C ASN A 185 -10.78 -5.69 -8.70
N ASN A 186 -9.92 -5.03 -7.94
CA ASN A 186 -8.57 -5.51 -7.70
C ASN A 186 -8.64 -6.53 -6.56
N THR A 187 -8.37 -7.80 -6.88
CA THR A 187 -8.41 -8.90 -5.90
C THR A 187 -7.03 -9.23 -5.32
N ASP A 188 -5.97 -8.64 -5.87
CA ASP A 188 -4.60 -9.07 -5.63
C ASP A 188 -3.81 -8.04 -4.80
N THR A 189 -4.49 -6.98 -4.36
CA THR A 189 -3.89 -5.87 -3.63
C THR A 189 -4.58 -5.67 -2.29
N TYR A 190 -3.80 -5.61 -1.22
CA TYR A 190 -4.31 -5.42 0.14
C TYR A 190 -3.65 -4.22 0.80
N ILE A 191 -4.47 -3.42 1.48
CA ILE A 191 -4.03 -2.27 2.25
C ILE A 191 -4.31 -2.55 3.72
N LEU A 192 -3.25 -2.68 4.50
CA LEU A 192 -3.30 -3.02 5.92
C LEU A 192 -3.15 -1.76 6.78
N LYS A 193 -3.74 -1.79 7.97
CA LYS A 193 -3.56 -0.75 8.99
C LYS A 193 -2.57 -1.22 10.03
N ARG A 194 -1.49 -0.47 10.17
CA ARG A 194 -0.42 -0.74 11.12
C ARG A 194 -0.38 0.35 12.18
N LEU A 195 -0.28 -0.03 13.44
CA LEU A 195 0.03 0.87 14.53
C LEU A 195 1.54 0.89 14.77
N ASN A 196 2.12 2.09 14.85
CA ASN A 196 3.51 2.31 15.25
C ASN A 196 3.54 3.04 16.58
N ILE A 197 4.17 2.43 17.58
CA ILE A 197 4.27 2.99 18.93
C ILE A 197 5.75 3.09 19.28
N LYS A 198 6.21 4.23 19.81
CA LYS A 198 7.53 4.27 20.43
C LYS A 198 7.46 3.55 21.77
N TYR A 199 8.52 2.81 22.14
CA TYR A 199 8.54 2.08 23.40
C TYR A 199 8.23 2.96 24.63
N GLU A 200 8.65 4.22 24.61
CA GLU A 200 8.36 5.21 25.66
C GLU A 200 6.86 5.46 25.86
N ASP A 201 6.11 5.49 24.76
CA ASP A 201 4.65 5.72 24.77
C ASP A 201 3.89 4.46 25.18
N VAL A 202 4.39 3.26 24.82
CA VAL A 202 3.74 1.99 25.18
C VAL A 202 3.54 1.88 26.69
N LYS A 203 4.48 2.39 27.50
CA LYS A 203 4.41 2.36 28.96
C LYS A 203 3.27 3.22 29.52
N GLN A 204 2.83 4.22 28.76
CA GLN A 204 1.80 5.18 29.17
C GLN A 204 0.40 4.72 28.79
N ILE A 205 0.28 3.70 27.93
CA ILE A 205 -1.02 3.17 27.49
C ILE A 205 -1.65 2.38 28.64
N GLU A 206 -2.66 2.97 29.28
CA GLU A 206 -3.49 2.26 30.25
C GLU A 206 -4.22 1.09 29.57
N ASN A 207 -4.05 -0.10 30.12
CA ASN A 207 -4.70 -1.32 29.64
C ASN A 207 -4.50 -1.58 28.14
N TYR A 208 -3.23 -1.67 27.75
CA TYR A 208 -2.75 -1.96 26.39
C TYR A 208 -3.59 -2.99 25.62
N GLN A 209 -3.95 -4.10 26.26
CA GLN A 209 -4.71 -5.18 25.61
C GLN A 209 -6.12 -4.77 25.20
N ASN A 210 -6.81 -3.97 26.02
CA ASN A 210 -8.13 -3.46 25.67
C ASN A 210 -8.04 -2.43 24.55
N PHE A 211 -7.04 -1.54 24.63
CA PHE A 211 -6.77 -0.56 23.57
C PHE A 211 -6.57 -1.21 22.20
N LEU A 212 -5.81 -2.30 22.12
CA LEU A 212 -5.61 -3.02 20.86
C LEU A 212 -6.90 -3.65 20.30
N LYS A 213 -7.75 -4.18 21.17
CA LYS A 213 -9.03 -4.81 20.78
C LYS A 213 -10.02 -3.81 20.20
N GLU A 214 -10.06 -2.61 20.76
CA GLU A 214 -10.99 -1.55 20.34
C GLU A 214 -10.64 -0.98 18.97
N ASN A 215 -9.34 -0.78 18.69
CA ASN A 215 -8.88 -0.10 17.47
C ASN A 215 -8.67 -1.01 16.25
N LYS A 216 -8.72 -2.35 16.43
CA LYS A 216 -8.72 -3.36 15.35
C LYS A 216 -7.59 -3.24 14.31
N PHE A 217 -6.39 -2.82 14.72
CA PHE A 217 -5.22 -2.77 13.84
C PHE A 217 -4.82 -4.15 13.30
N ASP A 218 -4.44 -4.20 12.02
CA ASP A 218 -3.98 -5.43 11.36
C ASP A 218 -2.59 -5.81 11.84
N LEU A 219 -1.73 -4.81 12.06
CA LEU A 219 -0.33 -4.99 12.47
C LEU A 219 0.01 -4.05 13.62
N ILE A 220 0.85 -4.52 14.53
CA ILE A 220 1.37 -3.71 15.63
C ILE A 220 2.88 -3.75 15.60
N SER A 221 3.50 -2.57 15.57
CA SER A 221 4.93 -2.42 15.71
C SER A 221 5.30 -1.52 16.87
N ILE A 222 6.38 -1.89 17.54
CA ILE A 222 6.97 -1.07 18.61
C ILE A 222 8.39 -0.69 18.19
N GLU A 223 8.67 0.61 18.17
CA GLU A 223 9.98 1.17 17.90
C GLU A 223 10.85 1.10 19.16
N VAL A 224 12.07 0.59 18.99
CA VAL A 224 13.06 0.48 20.05
C VAL A 224 14.25 1.39 19.79
N THR A 225 14.77 1.96 20.87
CA THR A 225 16.01 2.76 20.89
C THR A 225 17.15 2.00 21.55
N ASN A 226 16.84 1.01 22.40
CA ASN A 226 17.84 0.22 23.13
C ASN A 226 17.56 -1.30 23.09
N PRO A 227 18.59 -2.17 23.06
CA PRO A 227 18.44 -3.62 23.08
C PRO A 227 17.66 -4.17 24.29
N GLU A 228 17.75 -3.53 25.46
CA GLU A 228 17.03 -3.98 26.66
C GLU A 228 15.51 -3.94 26.50
N GLU A 229 15.01 -3.02 25.68
CA GLU A 229 13.59 -2.80 25.42
C GLU A 229 12.99 -4.01 24.68
N ILE A 230 13.78 -4.68 23.84
CA ILE A 230 13.36 -5.86 23.07
C ILE A 230 12.85 -6.98 23.99
N ASN A 231 13.61 -7.28 25.04
CA ASN A 231 13.26 -8.32 25.99
C ASN A 231 12.02 -7.96 26.81
N ILE A 232 11.85 -6.68 27.15
CA ILE A 232 10.67 -6.20 27.86
C ILE A 232 9.44 -6.28 26.98
N ILE A 233 9.56 -5.84 25.72
CA ILE A 233 8.49 -5.90 24.72
C ILE A 233 8.05 -7.34 24.53
N ALA A 234 8.98 -8.24 24.24
CA ALA A 234 8.68 -9.66 24.07
C ALA A 234 7.94 -10.21 25.28
N ASN A 235 8.28 -9.82 26.50
CA ASN A 235 7.66 -10.35 27.72
C ASN A 235 6.29 -9.77 28.04
N LYS A 236 6.10 -8.45 27.90
CA LYS A 236 4.94 -7.74 28.46
C LYS A 236 3.89 -7.33 27.44
N TYR A 237 4.29 -7.09 26.19
CA TYR A 237 3.41 -6.47 25.20
C TYR A 237 3.14 -7.42 24.04
N ASP A 238 1.90 -7.38 23.55
CA ASP A 238 1.49 -8.13 22.37
C ASP A 238 1.73 -7.30 21.12
N CYS A 239 2.81 -7.60 20.41
CA CYS A 239 3.17 -6.95 19.15
C CYS A 239 3.53 -7.98 18.08
N ASP A 240 3.60 -7.53 16.83
CA ASP A 240 3.98 -8.36 15.70
C ASP A 240 5.43 -8.07 15.28
N ILE A 241 5.81 -6.80 15.33
CA ILE A 241 7.07 -6.27 14.78
C ILE A 241 7.80 -5.44 15.84
N ILE A 242 9.10 -5.69 15.98
CA ILE A 242 10.03 -4.78 16.66
C ILE A 242 10.74 -3.97 15.57
N TYR A 243 10.53 -2.66 15.58
CA TYR A 243 11.06 -1.74 14.57
C TYR A 243 12.31 -1.04 15.08
N PHE A 244 13.35 -0.98 14.24
CA PHE A 244 14.58 -0.24 14.52
C PHE A 244 14.65 1.00 13.63
N ASP A 245 14.76 2.18 14.25
CA ASP A 245 15.06 3.41 13.53
C ASP A 245 16.57 3.60 13.37
N LEU A 246 17.09 3.22 12.21
CA LEU A 246 18.53 3.29 11.91
C LEU A 246 19.03 4.69 11.55
N LYS A 247 18.17 5.72 11.60
CA LYS A 247 18.59 7.12 11.49
C LYS A 247 19.41 7.56 12.70
N ASN A 248 19.09 6.99 13.86
CA ASN A 248 19.65 7.35 15.14
C ASN A 248 20.72 6.35 15.58
N PRO A 249 21.65 6.76 16.47
CA PRO A 249 22.61 5.85 17.06
C PRO A 249 21.91 4.74 17.86
N PHE A 250 22.20 3.49 17.51
CA PHE A 250 21.70 2.30 18.21
C PHE A 250 22.85 1.53 18.83
N THR A 251 22.66 0.95 20.01
CA THR A 251 23.71 0.13 20.63
C THR A 251 23.82 -1.23 19.94
N SER A 252 25.05 -1.76 19.85
CA SER A 252 25.31 -3.05 19.18
C SER A 252 24.50 -4.18 19.80
N LEU A 253 23.71 -4.86 18.97
CA LEU A 253 22.84 -5.95 19.33
C LEU A 253 23.65 -7.25 19.54
N LYS A 254 23.24 -8.06 20.52
CA LYS A 254 23.72 -9.43 20.75
C LYS A 254 22.60 -10.44 20.55
N LYS A 255 22.97 -11.69 20.28
CA LYS A 255 21.97 -12.77 20.10
C LYS A 255 21.08 -12.97 21.31
N THR A 256 21.62 -12.78 22.52
CA THR A 256 20.87 -12.85 23.79
C THR A 256 19.76 -11.83 23.89
N ASP A 257 19.90 -10.69 23.21
CA ASP A 257 18.95 -9.57 23.32
C ASP A 257 17.67 -9.85 22.53
N ILE A 258 17.76 -10.70 21.49
CA ILE A 258 16.64 -11.02 20.60
C ILE A 258 16.07 -12.42 20.77
N GLN A 259 16.74 -13.32 21.52
CA GLN A 259 16.35 -14.73 21.57
C GLN A 259 14.91 -14.92 22.04
N ASN A 260 14.51 -14.23 23.12
CA ASN A 260 13.16 -14.30 23.65
C ASN A 260 12.10 -13.79 22.65
N ALA A 261 12.41 -12.72 21.91
CA ALA A 261 11.53 -12.22 20.86
C ALA A 261 11.36 -13.23 19.71
N ILE A 262 12.45 -13.91 19.32
CA ILE A 262 12.42 -14.98 18.31
C ILE A 262 11.59 -16.17 18.81
N ASP A 263 11.77 -16.59 20.05
CA ASP A 263 11.06 -17.74 20.65
C ASP A 263 9.56 -17.48 20.73
N LYS A 264 9.17 -16.23 21.02
CA LYS A 264 7.77 -15.78 20.95
C LYS A 264 7.27 -15.57 19.54
N GLY A 265 8.13 -15.66 18.54
CA GLY A 265 7.82 -15.60 17.12
C GLY A 265 7.65 -14.19 16.54
N LEU A 266 8.17 -13.15 17.21
CA LEU A 266 8.16 -11.77 16.74
C LEU A 266 9.04 -11.60 15.49
N PHE A 267 8.72 -10.58 14.70
CA PHE A 267 9.52 -10.16 13.56
C PHE A 267 10.25 -8.86 13.86
N PHE A 268 11.29 -8.58 13.08
CA PHE A 268 12.11 -7.39 13.21
C PHE A 268 12.04 -6.61 11.91
N GLU A 269 11.97 -5.29 11.98
CA GLU A 269 11.88 -4.45 10.78
C GLU A 269 12.91 -3.33 10.78
N LEU A 270 13.43 -3.05 9.58
CA LEU A 270 14.27 -1.91 9.27
C LEU A 270 13.63 -1.11 8.13
N SER A 271 13.79 0.21 8.17
CA SER A 271 13.47 1.06 7.03
C SER A 271 14.58 1.05 5.98
N SER A 272 14.22 1.38 4.75
CA SER A 272 15.14 1.61 3.63
C SER A 272 16.07 2.79 3.89
N PRO A 273 17.28 2.83 3.28
CA PRO A 273 18.11 4.02 3.32
C PRO A 273 17.55 5.18 2.47
N THR A 274 16.47 4.99 1.71
CA THR A 274 15.87 6.04 0.86
C THR A 274 15.35 7.24 1.64
N ILE A 275 15.03 7.07 2.92
CA ILE A 275 14.49 8.12 3.79
C ILE A 275 15.58 8.92 4.52
N LEU A 276 16.86 8.61 4.27
CA LEU A 276 18.00 9.25 4.93
C LEU A 276 18.41 10.49 4.14
N THR A 277 18.69 11.56 4.87
CA THR A 277 18.92 12.91 4.30
C THR A 277 20.32 13.43 4.57
N THR A 278 20.97 12.96 5.64
CA THR A 278 22.27 13.45 6.10
C THR A 278 23.35 12.37 6.03
N ASN A 279 24.61 12.78 5.80
CA ASN A 279 25.75 11.86 5.79
C ASN A 279 25.90 11.09 7.11
N THR A 280 25.54 11.72 8.23
CA THR A 280 25.53 11.10 9.56
C THR A 280 24.52 9.96 9.65
N GLU A 281 23.31 10.13 9.13
CA GLU A 281 22.30 9.07 9.06
C GLU A 281 22.79 7.89 8.21
N TYR A 282 23.40 8.15 7.04
CA TYR A 282 23.97 7.08 6.20
C TYR A 282 25.11 6.32 6.91
N PHE A 283 25.95 7.03 7.67
CA PHE A 283 27.01 6.42 8.46
C PHE A 283 26.45 5.50 9.54
N TYR A 284 25.47 5.98 10.32
CA TYR A 284 24.78 5.18 11.34
C TYR A 284 24.07 3.98 10.72
N TYR A 285 23.29 4.19 9.66
CA TYR A 285 22.59 3.13 8.94
C TYR A 285 23.54 2.00 8.54
N SER A 286 24.67 2.34 7.93
CA SER A 286 25.62 1.36 7.41
C SER A 286 26.28 0.53 8.52
N ILE A 287 26.57 1.14 9.67
CA ILE A 287 27.16 0.46 10.83
C ILE A 287 26.13 -0.48 11.46
N TYR A 288 24.93 0.02 11.73
CA TYR A 288 23.92 -0.73 12.47
C TYR A 288 23.26 -1.81 11.63
N LEU A 289 23.07 -1.58 10.33
CA LEU A 289 22.57 -2.62 9.42
C LEU A 289 23.48 -3.85 9.47
N ASN A 290 24.80 -3.68 9.41
CA ASN A 290 25.76 -4.80 9.47
C ASN A 290 25.69 -5.58 10.80
N ASN A 291 25.50 -4.87 11.92
CA ASN A 291 25.29 -5.50 13.21
C ASN A 291 23.97 -6.29 13.21
N ILE A 292 22.86 -5.67 12.82
CA ILE A 292 21.53 -6.28 12.83
C ILE A 292 21.47 -7.53 11.96
N ILE A 293 21.96 -7.48 10.72
CA ILE A 293 21.91 -8.63 9.80
C ILE A 293 22.84 -9.77 10.23
N SER A 294 23.79 -9.49 11.12
CA SER A 294 24.68 -10.52 11.67
C SER A 294 24.08 -11.25 12.88
N VAL A 295 23.10 -10.64 13.54
CA VAL A 295 22.52 -11.13 14.78
C VAL A 295 21.10 -11.65 14.56
N ILE A 296 20.27 -10.89 13.83
CA ILE A 296 18.88 -11.24 13.53
C ILE A 296 18.83 -12.27 12.39
N PRO A 297 18.13 -13.41 12.57
CA PRO A 297 17.87 -14.35 11.49
C PRO A 297 17.13 -13.68 10.32
N LEU A 298 17.65 -13.82 9.09
CA LEU A 298 17.07 -13.17 7.91
C LEU A 298 15.66 -13.67 7.56
N ASN A 299 15.24 -14.84 8.06
CA ASN A 299 13.85 -15.32 7.95
C ASN A 299 12.89 -14.66 8.95
N ARG A 300 13.38 -13.74 9.79
CA ARG A 300 12.61 -12.92 10.74
C ARG A 300 12.79 -11.42 10.50
N LEU A 301 13.63 -11.05 9.53
CA LEU A 301 13.92 -9.66 9.18
C LEU A 301 13.03 -9.20 8.03
N ILE A 302 12.35 -8.08 8.24
CA ILE A 302 11.54 -7.36 7.27
C ILE A 302 12.32 -6.11 6.89
N ILE A 303 12.35 -5.80 5.59
CA ILE A 303 12.85 -4.52 5.09
C ILE A 303 11.67 -3.84 4.42
N SER A 304 11.29 -2.67 4.93
CA SER A 304 10.18 -1.88 4.40
C SER A 304 10.68 -0.52 3.93
N SER A 305 9.88 0.20 3.15
CA SER A 305 10.33 1.48 2.60
C SER A 305 10.53 2.52 3.70
N GLY A 306 9.64 2.59 4.68
CA GLY A 306 9.60 3.68 5.65
C GLY A 306 9.22 5.01 5.01
N SER A 307 8.79 5.01 3.74
CA SER A 307 8.59 6.20 2.93
C SER A 307 7.48 7.09 3.48
N ILE A 308 7.75 8.38 3.42
CA ILE A 308 6.87 9.48 3.80
C ILE A 308 6.45 10.26 2.55
N ALA A 309 7.32 10.31 1.53
CA ALA A 309 7.07 10.98 0.26
C ALA A 309 6.99 9.98 -0.91
N HIS A 310 6.22 10.33 -1.96
CA HIS A 310 6.04 9.46 -3.13
C HIS A 310 7.35 9.22 -3.91
N THR A 311 8.30 10.16 -3.84
CA THR A 311 9.63 10.05 -4.46
C THR A 311 10.53 9.01 -3.78
N GLU A 312 10.23 8.64 -2.54
CA GLU A 312 11.01 7.68 -1.76
C GLU A 312 10.58 6.23 -2.03
N ILE A 313 9.41 6.04 -2.66
CA ILE A 313 8.85 4.73 -3.01
C ILE A 313 9.52 4.23 -4.29
N LEU A 314 10.29 3.16 -4.16
CA LEU A 314 10.99 2.52 -5.28
C LEU A 314 10.29 1.24 -5.72
N GLU A 315 10.41 0.93 -7.00
CA GLU A 315 10.06 -0.39 -7.54
C GLU A 315 10.81 -1.49 -6.75
N PRO A 316 10.16 -2.63 -6.41
CA PRO A 316 10.77 -3.68 -5.60
C PRO A 316 12.15 -4.17 -6.08
N LEU A 317 12.36 -4.28 -7.39
CA LEU A 317 13.67 -4.71 -7.91
C LEU A 317 14.76 -3.66 -7.72
N HIS A 318 14.42 -2.38 -7.83
CA HIS A 318 15.34 -1.28 -7.51
C HIS A 318 15.59 -1.21 -6.00
N PHE A 319 14.54 -1.39 -5.20
CA PHE A 319 14.61 -1.43 -3.75
C PHE A 319 15.65 -2.45 -3.26
N LEU A 320 15.65 -3.67 -3.83
CA LEU A 320 16.64 -4.70 -3.51
C LEU A 320 18.10 -4.28 -3.81
N ARG A 321 18.32 -3.41 -4.80
CA ARG A 321 19.68 -2.98 -5.18
C ARG A 321 20.35 -2.15 -4.09
N LEU A 322 19.58 -1.47 -3.25
CA LEU A 322 20.09 -0.67 -2.15
C LEU A 322 20.87 -1.49 -1.13
N HIS A 323 20.56 -2.78 -1.02
CA HIS A 323 21.14 -3.65 0.00
C HIS A 323 22.22 -4.61 -0.52
N PHE A 324 22.52 -4.61 -1.83
CA PHE A 324 23.50 -5.54 -2.41
C PHE A 324 24.95 -5.31 -1.97
N ASN A 325 25.29 -4.08 -1.57
CA ASN A 325 26.65 -3.77 -1.11
C ASN A 325 26.93 -4.21 0.33
N PHE A 326 25.97 -4.85 1.02
CA PHE A 326 26.15 -5.35 2.38
C PHE A 326 26.52 -6.84 2.36
N ASN A 327 27.76 -7.12 2.77
CA ASN A 327 28.50 -8.39 2.62
C ASN A 327 27.80 -9.69 3.09
N LYS A 328 26.66 -9.63 3.80
CA LYS A 328 25.95 -10.80 4.34
C LYS A 328 24.59 -11.09 3.70
N PHE A 329 24.09 -10.23 2.80
CA PHE A 329 22.82 -10.48 2.13
C PHE A 329 23.02 -11.32 0.87
N SER A 330 22.70 -12.61 0.93
CA SER A 330 22.45 -13.34 -0.31
C SER A 330 21.17 -12.81 -0.95
N TYR A 331 21.12 -12.76 -2.28
CA TYR A 331 19.93 -12.36 -3.06
C TYR A 331 18.64 -13.04 -2.60
N LYS A 332 18.68 -14.37 -2.35
CA LYS A 332 17.54 -15.15 -1.87
C LYS A 332 16.96 -14.65 -0.54
N HIS A 333 17.84 -14.40 0.44
CA HIS A 333 17.41 -13.89 1.74
C HIS A 333 16.87 -12.46 1.65
N LEU A 334 17.48 -11.61 0.83
CA LEU A 334 17.04 -10.23 0.66
C LEU A 334 15.64 -10.16 0.01
N ILE A 335 15.39 -10.95 -1.05
CA ILE A 335 14.03 -11.09 -1.60
C ILE A 335 13.07 -11.59 -0.53
N GLY A 336 13.48 -12.57 0.28
CA GLY A 336 12.68 -13.08 1.40
C GLY A 336 12.20 -11.98 2.35
N CYS A 337 13.05 -11.00 2.65
CA CYS A 337 12.76 -9.88 3.55
C CYS A 337 11.66 -8.93 3.05
N ILE A 338 11.36 -8.93 1.74
CA ILE A 338 10.29 -8.11 1.11
C ILE A 338 9.15 -8.96 0.50
N THR A 339 9.15 -10.27 0.74
CA THR A 339 8.16 -11.20 0.17
C THR A 339 7.63 -12.16 1.24
N ASN A 340 8.31 -13.26 1.52
CA ASN A 340 7.83 -14.35 2.37
C ASN A 340 7.88 -14.01 3.87
N VAL A 341 8.88 -13.23 4.33
CA VAL A 341 9.00 -12.88 5.74
C VAL A 341 7.90 -11.91 6.19
N PRO A 342 7.61 -10.81 5.46
CA PRO A 342 6.46 -9.97 5.75
C PRO A 342 5.13 -10.75 5.68
N LEU A 343 5.01 -11.69 4.74
CA LEU A 343 3.82 -12.54 4.64
C LEU A 343 3.62 -13.40 5.89
N ALA A 344 4.68 -14.04 6.38
CA ALA A 344 4.62 -14.82 7.62
C ALA A 344 4.29 -13.93 8.84
N CYS A 345 4.74 -12.67 8.84
CA CYS A 345 4.38 -11.69 9.85
C CYS A 345 2.88 -11.35 9.81
N ILE A 346 2.31 -11.13 8.61
CA ILE A 346 0.86 -10.88 8.45
C ILE A 346 0.05 -12.07 8.95
N GLN A 347 0.47 -13.30 8.63
CA GLN A 347 -0.19 -14.51 9.11
C GLN A 347 -0.17 -14.59 10.63
N ARG A 348 0.96 -14.32 11.28
CA ARG A 348 1.04 -14.23 12.75
C ARG A 348 0.10 -13.16 13.30
N ALA A 349 0.11 -11.97 12.72
CA ALA A 349 -0.71 -10.86 13.19
C ALA A 349 -2.22 -11.16 13.08
N SER A 350 -2.62 -11.96 12.09
CA SER A 350 -4.00 -12.46 11.99
C SER A 350 -4.40 -13.38 13.15
N VAL A 351 -3.46 -14.22 13.64
CA VAL A 351 -3.65 -15.09 14.80
C VAL A 351 -3.78 -14.25 16.08
N ARG A 352 -2.97 -13.20 16.22
CA ARG A 352 -3.11 -12.21 17.30
C ARG A 352 -4.50 -11.56 17.29
N LYS A 353 -4.91 -11.04 16.13
CA LYS A 353 -6.20 -10.35 15.94
C LYS A 353 -7.40 -11.24 16.25
N SER A 354 -7.27 -12.55 16.02
CA SER A 354 -8.27 -13.57 16.31
C SER A 354 -8.18 -14.18 17.72
N MET A 355 -7.37 -13.60 18.61
CA MET A 355 -7.16 -14.09 19.98
C MET A 355 -6.71 -15.56 20.03
N ASN A 356 -5.79 -15.94 19.13
CA ASN A 356 -5.25 -17.30 18.99
C ASN A 356 -6.28 -18.37 18.60
N THR A 357 -7.42 -17.96 18.03
CA THR A 357 -8.34 -18.91 17.40
C THR A 357 -7.98 -19.02 15.91
N ALA A 358 -7.69 -20.24 15.44
CA ALA A 358 -7.41 -20.44 14.03
C ALA A 358 -8.69 -20.16 13.22
N ILE A 359 -8.74 -19.02 12.53
CA ILE A 359 -9.84 -18.67 11.65
C ILE A 359 -9.59 -19.37 10.32
N PHE A 360 -10.24 -20.51 10.12
CA PHE A 360 -10.40 -21.11 8.81
C PHE A 360 -11.73 -20.62 8.25
N HIS A 361 -11.71 -19.86 7.16
CA HIS A 361 -12.92 -19.49 6.48
C HIS A 361 -13.54 -20.77 5.88
N LYS A 362 -14.62 -21.27 6.48
CA LYS A 362 -15.47 -22.26 5.78
C LYS A 362 -16.18 -21.51 4.66
N THR A 363 -15.85 -21.85 3.41
CA THR A 363 -16.72 -21.54 2.28
C THR A 363 -18.04 -22.27 2.50
N VAL A 364 -19.09 -21.52 2.83
CA VAL A 364 -20.46 -22.04 2.71
C VAL A 364 -20.75 -22.05 1.21
N LEU A 365 -20.79 -23.25 0.63
CA LEU A 365 -21.15 -23.51 -0.77
C LEU A 365 -22.58 -23.06 -1.08
#